data_AF-A0A453IQE7-F1
#
_entry.id   AF-A0A453IQE7-F1
#
_cell.length_a   1.000
_cell.length_b   1.000
_cell.length_c   1.000
_cell.angle_alpha   90.00
_cell.angle_beta   90.00
_cell.angle_gamma   90.00
#
_symmetry.space_group_name_H-M   'P 1'
#
loop_
_entity.id
_entity.type
_entity.pdbx_description
1 polymer ?
#
loop_
_entity_poly.entity_id
_entity_poly.type
_entity_poly.pdbx_seq_one_letter_code
_entity_poly.pdbx_strand_id
1 'polypeptide(L)'
;MLCSHVLRVMEILYLEDIRAKHILKRLTKDARDILHQHLVQYQRDNSVNLSFTCRHSTLYPKAMEVVRMRDASAAAFDHVFAGLDALLLSGAPFAEKRDGYGFEDHMAGLTPGTLP
;
A
#
# COMPACT_ATOMS: atom_id res chain seq x y z
N MET A 1 24.24 13.42 -6.12
CA MET A 1 24.24 12.73 -4.81
C MET A 1 25.60 12.95 -4.19
N LEU A 2 25.68 13.47 -2.96
CA LEU A 2 26.95 13.48 -2.24
C LEU A 2 27.31 12.03 -1.92
N CYS A 3 28.43 11.54 -2.43
CA CYS A 3 28.90 10.20 -2.06
C CYS A 3 29.45 10.23 -0.63
N SER A 4 29.60 9.04 -0.03
CA SER A 4 30.18 8.88 1.31
C SER A 4 31.54 9.57 1.48
N HIS A 5 32.30 9.69 0.39
CA HIS A 5 33.62 10.30 0.40
C HIS A 5 33.54 11.82 0.58
N VAL A 6 32.55 12.47 -0.03
CA VAL A 6 32.36 13.92 0.10
C VAL A 6 31.92 14.27 1.52
N LEU A 7 31.05 13.47 2.14
CA LEU A 7 30.64 13.67 3.53
C LEU A 7 31.84 13.56 4.50
N ARG A 8 32.72 12.59 4.28
CA ARG A 8 33.94 12.41 5.08
C ARG A 8 34.92 13.56 4.93
N VAL A 9 35.05 14.11 3.72
CA VAL A 9 35.86 15.33 3.48
C VAL A 9 35.25 16.55 4.17
N MET A 10 33.92 16.67 4.18
CA MET A 10 33.24 17.77 4.87
C MET A 10 33.46 17.74 6.39
N GLU A 11 33.48 16.55 6.98
CA GLU A 11 33.79 16.34 8.41
C GLU A 11 35.24 16.74 8.75
N ILE A 12 36.21 16.34 7.92
CA ILE A 12 37.63 16.72 8.09
C ILE A 12 37.83 18.24 7.99
N LEU A 13 37.04 18.90 7.15
CA LEU A 13 37.08 20.35 6.97
C LEU A 13 36.22 21.14 7.96
N TYR A 14 35.65 20.47 8.98
CA TYR A 14 34.77 21.07 9.99
C TYR A 14 33.64 21.91 9.39
N LEU A 15 33.05 21.45 8.28
CA LEU A 15 31.88 22.11 7.72
C LEU A 15 30.64 21.76 8.55
N GLU A 16 30.10 22.76 9.25
CA GLU A 16 28.96 22.59 10.15
C GLU A 16 27.65 22.29 9.42
N ASP A 17 27.50 22.77 8.17
CA ASP A 17 26.25 22.65 7.41
C ASP A 17 26.44 22.12 5.98
N ILE A 18 25.56 21.20 5.59
CA ILE A 18 25.38 20.81 4.20
C ILE A 18 24.52 21.87 3.51
N ARG A 19 25.11 22.59 2.55
CA ARG A 19 24.40 23.62 1.79
C ARG A 19 23.12 23.05 1.17
N ALA A 20 21.99 23.76 1.29
CA ALA A 20 20.66 23.30 0.89
C ALA A 20 20.59 22.72 -0.55
N LYS A 21 21.36 23.29 -1.48
CA LYS A 21 21.48 22.79 -2.87
C LYS A 21 22.02 21.36 -3.00
N HIS A 22 22.70 20.84 -1.97
CA HIS A 22 23.21 19.47 -1.91
C HIS A 22 22.31 18.54 -1.07
N ILE A 23 21.34 19.10 -0.35
CA ILE A 23 20.30 18.34 0.35
C ILE A 23 19.27 17.94 -0.70
N LEU A 24 19.47 16.78 -1.29
CA LEU A 24 18.44 16.16 -2.12
C LEU A 24 17.28 15.73 -1.21
N LYS A 25 16.04 15.74 -1.73
CA LYS A 25 14.86 15.20 -1.04
C LYS A 25 15.12 13.81 -0.43
N ARG A 26 16.02 13.00 -1.02
CA ARG A 26 16.46 11.68 -0.49
C ARG A 26 17.24 11.71 0.83
N LEU A 27 17.63 12.89 1.33
CA LEU A 27 18.37 13.08 2.59
C LEU A 27 17.50 13.70 3.70
N THR A 28 16.24 14.06 3.41
CA THR A 28 15.31 14.54 4.44
C THR A 28 14.51 13.37 5.03
N LYS A 29 13.81 13.58 6.15
CA LYS A 29 12.89 12.56 6.70
C LYS A 29 11.84 12.10 5.67
N ASP A 30 11.52 12.98 4.73
CA ASP A 30 10.61 12.80 3.59
C ASP A 30 11.29 12.13 2.37
N ALA A 31 12.53 11.67 2.52
CA ALA A 31 13.25 10.87 1.52
C ALA A 31 12.53 9.59 1.11
N ARG A 32 11.68 9.07 1.99
CA ARG A 32 10.86 7.88 1.74
C ARG A 32 9.78 8.12 0.68
N ASP A 33 9.53 9.37 0.30
CA ASP A 33 8.57 9.72 -0.75
C ASP A 33 9.17 9.69 -2.16
N ILE A 34 10.50 9.50 -2.31
CA ILE A 34 11.12 9.20 -3.61
C ILE A 34 11.29 7.70 -3.71
N LEU A 35 10.17 7.01 -3.86
CA LEU A 35 10.15 5.59 -4.09
C LEU A 35 10.39 5.29 -5.58
N HIS A 36 11.08 4.19 -5.86
CA HIS A 36 11.31 3.74 -7.23
C HIS A 36 9.97 3.50 -7.92
N GLN A 37 9.88 3.59 -9.24
CA GLN A 37 8.61 3.53 -9.99
C GLN A 37 7.71 2.34 -9.60
N HIS A 38 8.29 1.19 -9.28
CA HIS A 38 7.58 -0.03 -8.85
C HIS A 38 7.03 0.02 -7.41
N LEU A 39 7.46 1.00 -6.62
CA LEU A 39 7.06 1.18 -5.23
C LEU A 39 6.23 2.45 -5.02
N VAL A 40 6.06 3.31 -6.02
CA VAL A 40 5.29 4.58 -5.95
C VAL A 40 3.90 4.41 -5.31
N GLN A 41 3.33 3.21 -5.35
CA GLN A 41 2.10 2.83 -4.63
C GLN A 41 2.15 2.99 -3.10
N TYR A 42 3.33 2.98 -2.48
CA TYR A 42 3.49 3.15 -1.02
C TYR A 42 3.82 4.60 -0.62
N GLN A 43 3.86 5.52 -1.57
CA GLN A 43 4.16 6.92 -1.30
C GLN A 43 3.04 7.56 -0.48
N ARG A 44 3.40 8.21 0.62
CA ARG A 44 2.46 8.73 1.63
C ARG A 44 1.53 9.83 1.09
N ASP A 45 2.02 10.57 0.09
CA ASP A 45 1.33 11.68 -0.56
C ASP A 45 0.45 11.26 -1.74
N ASN A 46 0.36 9.96 -2.04
CA ASN A 46 -0.53 9.49 -3.08
C ASN A 46 -1.97 9.44 -2.55
N SER A 47 -2.72 10.52 -2.78
CA SER A 47 -4.12 10.67 -2.37
C SER A 47 -5.04 9.55 -2.89
N VAL A 48 -4.67 8.93 -4.02
CA VAL A 48 -5.38 7.77 -4.59
C VAL A 48 -5.20 6.52 -3.73
N ASN A 49 -4.05 6.38 -3.05
CA ASN A 49 -3.78 5.22 -2.19
C ASN A 49 -4.39 5.34 -0.80
N LEU A 50 -4.57 6.54 -0.24
CA LEU A 50 -5.18 6.70 1.09
C LEU A 50 -6.61 6.14 1.12
N SER A 51 -7.38 6.24 0.04
CA SER A 51 -8.75 5.70 -0.01
C SER A 51 -8.78 4.18 -0.20
N PHE A 52 -7.89 3.65 -1.04
CA PHE A 52 -7.82 2.21 -1.35
C PHE A 52 -7.20 1.41 -0.19
N THR A 53 -6.07 1.87 0.35
CA THR A 53 -5.44 1.24 1.52
C THR A 53 -6.26 1.42 2.78
N CYS A 54 -6.99 2.53 2.98
CA CYS A 54 -7.89 2.67 4.13
C CYS A 54 -9.07 1.67 4.06
N ARG A 55 -9.73 1.54 2.90
CA ARG A 55 -10.83 0.56 2.72
C ARG A 55 -10.35 -0.88 2.86
N HIS A 56 -9.21 -1.21 2.26
CA HIS A 56 -8.63 -2.55 2.36
C HIS A 56 -8.12 -2.85 3.78
N SER A 57 -7.42 -1.92 4.42
CA SER A 57 -6.91 -2.08 5.80
C SER A 57 -8.00 -2.13 6.87
N THR A 58 -9.23 -1.69 6.57
CA THR A 58 -10.37 -1.78 7.50
C THR A 58 -11.21 -3.03 7.25
N LEU A 59 -11.49 -3.38 6.00
CA LEU A 59 -12.32 -4.55 5.67
C LEU A 59 -11.58 -5.86 5.89
N TYR A 60 -10.28 -5.92 5.58
CA TYR A 60 -9.50 -7.16 5.65
C TYR A 60 -9.38 -7.72 7.09
N PRO A 61 -9.04 -6.92 8.13
CA PRO A 61 -9.05 -7.42 9.50
C PRO A 61 -10.43 -7.86 9.97
N LYS A 62 -11.50 -7.19 9.52
CA LYS A 62 -12.88 -7.56 9.84
C LYS A 62 -13.28 -8.90 9.21
N ALA A 63 -12.89 -9.16 7.97
CA ALA A 63 -13.07 -10.47 7.34
C ALA A 63 -12.34 -11.57 8.12
N MET A 64 -11.12 -11.30 8.59
CA MET A 64 -10.35 -12.25 9.42
C MET A 64 -11.02 -12.53 10.78
N GLU A 65 -11.65 -11.53 11.42
CA GLU A 65 -12.45 -11.73 12.64
C GLU A 65 -13.63 -12.67 12.38
N VAL A 66 -14.34 -12.49 11.25
CA VAL A 66 -15.45 -13.37 10.85
C VAL A 66 -14.97 -14.82 10.63
N VAL A 67 -13.83 -15.00 9.97
CA VAL A 67 -13.21 -16.32 9.78
C VAL A 67 -12.79 -16.93 11.12
N ARG A 68 -12.34 -16.15 12.10
CA ARG A 68 -12.02 -16.68 13.43
C ARG A 68 -13.25 -17.11 14.21
N MET A 69 -14.39 -16.41 14.06
CA MET A 69 -15.65 -16.79 14.72
C MET A 69 -16.18 -18.14 14.24
N ARG A 70 -15.94 -18.48 12.97
CA ARG A 70 -16.31 -19.77 12.35
C ARG A 70 -15.83 -20.97 13.17
N ASP A 71 -14.61 -20.91 13.69
CA ASP A 71 -13.95 -22.06 14.32
C ASP A 71 -14.39 -22.29 15.77
N ALA A 72 -15.29 -21.45 16.31
CA ALA A 72 -15.75 -21.56 17.69
C ALA A 72 -16.72 -22.74 17.92
N SER A 73 -17.55 -23.10 16.93
CA SER A 73 -18.46 -24.27 16.98
C SER A 73 -19.08 -24.56 15.61
N ALA A 74 -19.67 -25.74 15.42
CA ALA A 74 -20.42 -26.07 14.19
C ALA A 74 -21.57 -25.07 13.92
N ALA A 75 -22.29 -24.66 14.97
CA ALA A 75 -23.34 -23.64 14.84
C ALA A 75 -22.79 -22.26 14.42
N ALA A 76 -21.57 -21.91 14.87
CA ALA A 76 -20.90 -20.68 14.45
C ALA A 76 -20.47 -20.75 12.98
N PHE A 77 -20.00 -21.92 12.50
CA PHE A 77 -19.74 -22.15 11.08
C PHE A 77 -21.00 -21.93 10.24
N ASP A 78 -22.10 -22.62 10.56
CA ASP A 78 -23.34 -22.53 9.78
C ASP A 78 -23.89 -21.10 9.73
N HIS A 79 -23.82 -20.39 10.85
CA HIS A 79 -24.25 -18.99 10.95
C HIS A 79 -23.38 -18.04 10.12
N VAL A 80 -22.05 -18.14 10.25
CA VAL A 80 -21.11 -17.30 9.49
C VAL A 80 -21.23 -17.58 8.00
N PHE A 81 -21.33 -18.85 7.60
CA PHE A 81 -21.44 -19.25 6.21
C PHE A 81 -22.72 -18.70 5.56
N ALA A 82 -23.88 -18.90 6.20
CA ALA A 82 -25.15 -18.36 5.70
C ALA A 82 -25.14 -16.82 5.61
N GLY A 83 -24.49 -16.15 6.58
CA GLY A 83 -24.32 -14.69 6.56
C GLY A 83 -23.44 -14.21 5.40
N LEU A 84 -22.37 -14.94 5.08
CA LEU A 84 -21.50 -14.63 3.94
C LEU A 84 -22.23 -14.84 2.61
N ASP A 85 -23.00 -15.92 2.45
CA ASP A 85 -23.82 -16.14 1.25
C ASP A 85 -24.86 -15.03 1.04
N ALA A 86 -25.53 -14.61 2.11
CA ALA A 86 -26.47 -13.49 2.06
C ALA A 86 -25.76 -12.17 1.69
N LEU A 87 -24.54 -11.96 2.17
CA LEU A 87 -23.73 -10.80 1.83
C LEU A 87 -23.29 -10.82 0.36
N LEU A 88 -22.91 -11.98 -0.18
CA LEU A 88 -22.55 -12.12 -1.59
C LEU A 88 -23.75 -11.83 -2.50
N LEU A 89 -24.92 -12.37 -2.17
CA LEU A 89 -26.15 -12.12 -2.92
C LEU A 89 -26.57 -10.65 -2.90
N SER A 90 -26.57 -10.02 -1.72
CA SER A 90 -26.95 -8.61 -1.57
C SER A 90 -25.87 -7.63 -2.06
N GLY A 91 -24.60 -8.04 -2.06
CA GLY A 91 -23.45 -7.26 -2.50
C GLY A 91 -23.25 -7.26 -4.02
N ALA A 92 -23.70 -8.30 -4.73
CA ALA A 92 -23.48 -8.45 -6.17
C ALA A 92 -23.90 -7.22 -7.03
N PRO A 93 -25.04 -6.56 -6.80
CA PRO A 93 -25.43 -5.37 -7.57
C PRO A 93 -24.46 -4.19 -7.42
N PHE A 94 -23.75 -4.11 -6.28
CA PHE A 94 -22.77 -3.05 -6.03
C PHE A 94 -21.40 -3.35 -6.65
N ALA A 95 -21.17 -4.58 -7.08
CA ALA A 95 -19.94 -5.01 -7.74
C ALA A 95 -19.96 -4.79 -9.26
N GLU A 96 -21.12 -4.51 -9.86
CA GLU A 96 -21.28 -4.29 -11.31
C GLU A 96 -20.56 -3.02 -11.79
N LYS A 97 -20.60 -1.94 -11.01
CA LYS A 97 -19.88 -0.69 -11.33
C LYS A 97 -18.56 -0.65 -10.58
N ARG A 98 -17.48 -0.98 -11.29
CA ARG A 98 -16.11 -0.80 -10.77
C ARG A 98 -15.69 0.66 -10.92
N ASP A 99 -15.65 1.38 -9.80
CA ASP A 99 -15.16 2.77 -9.74
C ASP A 99 -13.61 2.87 -9.88
N GLY A 100 -12.91 1.74 -10.08
CA GLY A 100 -11.46 1.68 -10.27
C GLY A 100 -10.95 0.24 -10.45
N TYR A 101 -9.63 0.09 -10.60
CA TYR A 101 -8.97 -1.21 -10.63
C TYR A 101 -8.88 -1.81 -9.22
N GLY A 102 -9.23 -3.09 -9.08
CA GLY A 102 -8.96 -3.85 -7.85
C GLY A 102 -7.47 -4.15 -7.70
N PHE A 103 -7.06 -4.55 -6.49
CA PHE A 103 -5.67 -4.91 -6.20
C PHE A 103 -5.15 -5.99 -7.15
N GLU A 104 -5.96 -7.02 -7.38
CA GLU A 104 -5.64 -8.13 -8.29
C GLU A 104 -5.47 -7.68 -9.75
N ASP A 105 -6.24 -6.68 -10.20
CA ASP A 105 -6.14 -6.16 -11.56
C ASP A 105 -4.81 -5.40 -11.78
N HIS A 106 -4.28 -4.75 -10.73
CA HIS A 106 -2.96 -4.11 -10.77
C HIS A 106 -1.82 -5.14 -10.79
N MET A 107 -2.02 -6.30 -10.16
CA MET A 107 -1.06 -7.42 -10.19
C MET A 107 -1.04 -8.15 -11.54
N ALA A 108 -2.18 -8.23 -12.23
CA ALA A 108 -2.29 -8.84 -13.56
C ALA A 108 -1.58 -8.03 -14.66
N GLY A 109 -1.58 -6.69 -14.55
CA GLY A 109 -0.87 -5.79 -15.47
C GLY A 109 0.66 -5.83 -15.38
N LEU A 110 1.23 -6.54 -14.40
CA LEU A 110 2.67 -6.73 -14.21
C LEU A 110 3.20 -8.01 -14.89
N THR A 111 2.39 -8.69 -15.69
CA THR A 111 2.86 -9.82 -16.51
C THR A 111 3.86 -9.35 -17.58
N PRO A 112 5.05 -9.97 -17.69
CA PRO A 112 6.11 -9.53 -18.59
C PRO A 112 5.77 -9.93 -20.03
N GLY A 113 5.03 -9.09 -20.75
CA GLY A 113 4.64 -9.40 -22.13
C GLY A 113 4.36 -8.22 -23.05
N THR A 114 4.24 -6.99 -22.55
CA THR A 114 3.88 -5.87 -23.42
C THR A 114 4.65 -4.61 -23.03
N LEU A 115 5.80 -4.42 -23.67
CA LEU A 115 6.37 -3.09 -23.92
C LEU A 115 6.53 -2.93 -25.44
N PRO A 116 6.31 -1.72 -25.98
CA PRO A 116 6.22 -1.44 -27.41
C PRO A 116 7.51 -1.69 -28.20
#